data_AF-A0ABD1FAU4-F1
#
_entry.id   AF-A0ABD1FAU4-F1
#
_cell.length_a   1.000
_cell.length_b   1.000
_cell.length_c   1.000
_cell.angle_alpha   90.00
_cell.angle_beta   90.00
_cell.angle_gamma   90.00
#
_symmetry.space_group_name_H-M   'P 1'
#
loop_
_entity.id
_entity.type
_entity.pdbx_description
1 polymer ?
#
loop_
_entity_poly.entity_id
_entity_poly.type
_entity_poly.pdbx_seq_one_letter_code
_entity_poly.pdbx_strand_id
1 'polypeptide(L)'
;MVALCLKCSPKQNIVKGYNNCTSNFVGHLKRKHGEECLNEYKAYIKSKKKKNLSTICTENDVSVTEGKFRQRKNINLLQDEFEENTIKFFTSSMIPLRAVDNPYFIKTFMDLETTNFKPKLISRRTLTRRIQEYYGREIERPGSSVEPLDIGTRLSCPLGLARQRLPVSCPPDQDPSQLPVTRYHLGWRSCSVTFD
;
A
#
# COMPACT_ATOMS: atom_id res chain seq x y z
N MET A 1 7.40 -27.65 0.12
CA MET A 1 8.59 -27.91 0.97
C MET A 1 8.29 -29.05 1.93
N VAL A 2 9.33 -29.82 2.28
CA VAL A 2 9.23 -31.06 3.03
C VAL A 2 10.21 -31.00 4.21
N ALA A 3 9.79 -31.41 5.40
CA ALA A 3 10.61 -31.42 6.62
C ALA A 3 10.69 -32.82 7.22
N LEU A 4 11.82 -33.15 7.87
CA LEU A 4 12.04 -34.44 8.54
C LEU A 4 11.90 -34.28 10.05
N CYS A 5 11.15 -35.16 10.71
CA CYS A 5 11.06 -35.20 12.16
C CYS A 5 12.18 -36.06 12.76
N LEU A 6 13.15 -35.43 13.42
CA LEU A 6 14.31 -36.10 14.03
C LEU A 6 13.97 -36.84 15.33
N LYS A 7 12.85 -36.52 16.01
CA LYS A 7 12.40 -37.27 17.20
C LYS A 7 11.74 -38.61 16.84
N CYS A 8 11.37 -38.81 15.57
CA CYS A 8 10.87 -40.10 15.09
C CYS A 8 12.05 -41.04 14.84
N SER A 9 12.49 -41.74 15.89
CA SER A 9 13.49 -42.80 15.78
C SER A 9 12.83 -44.18 15.85
N PRO A 10 13.32 -45.19 15.10
CA PRO A 10 14.43 -45.14 14.14
C PRO A 10 14.03 -44.67 12.72
N LYS A 11 12.73 -44.63 12.40
CA LYS A 11 12.23 -44.21 11.09
C LYS A 11 11.83 -42.72 11.12
N GLN A 12 12.68 -41.88 10.54
CA GLN A 12 12.40 -40.45 10.38
C GLN A 12 11.13 -40.27 9.53
N ASN A 13 10.12 -39.63 10.09
CA ASN A 13 8.88 -39.37 9.38
C ASN A 13 8.98 -38.05 8.60
N ILE A 14 8.58 -38.11 7.33
CA ILE A 14 8.46 -36.95 6.46
C ILE A 14 7.18 -36.20 6.81
N VAL A 15 7.30 -34.93 7.20
CA VAL A 15 6.18 -34.02 7.46
C VAL A 15 6.10 -33.01 6.31
N LYS A 16 4.99 -33.03 5.56
CA LYS A 16 4.72 -32.03 4.51
C LYS A 16 4.49 -30.65 5.17
N GLY A 17 5.36 -29.68 4.91
CA GLY A 17 5.22 -28.32 5.47
C GLY A 17 6.52 -27.54 5.70
N TYR A 18 6.39 -26.37 6.33
CA TYR A 18 7.47 -25.50 6.75
C TYR A 18 7.76 -25.63 8.26
N ASN A 19 9.03 -25.51 8.65
CA ASN A 19 9.54 -25.72 10.02
C ASN A 19 8.90 -24.85 11.13
N ASN A 20 8.18 -23.78 10.77
CA ASN A 20 7.65 -22.81 11.74
C ASN A 20 6.13 -22.60 11.71
N CYS A 21 5.39 -23.22 10.78
CA CYS A 21 3.99 -22.83 10.57
C CYS A 21 3.20 -23.84 9.73
N THR A 22 3.07 -25.09 10.17
CA THR A 22 2.02 -25.95 9.62
C THR A 22 1.28 -26.67 10.73
N SER A 23 -0.06 -26.62 10.67
CA SER A 23 -0.98 -27.44 11.45
C SER A 23 -0.59 -28.93 11.41
N ASN A 24 -0.02 -29.36 10.28
CA ASN A 24 0.52 -30.70 10.07
C ASN A 24 1.66 -31.05 11.04
N PHE A 25 2.63 -30.15 11.25
CA PHE A 25 3.75 -30.40 12.17
C PHE A 25 3.29 -30.45 13.63
N VAL A 26 2.42 -29.52 14.03
CA VAL A 26 1.81 -29.50 15.37
C VAL A 26 0.99 -30.77 15.61
N GLY A 27 0.20 -31.20 14.62
CA GLY A 27 -0.56 -32.45 14.67
C GLY A 27 0.30 -33.70 14.63
N HIS A 28 1.47 -33.65 13.99
CA HIS A 28 2.45 -34.74 14.02
C HIS A 28 3.06 -34.88 15.42
N LEU A 29 3.54 -33.78 16.02
CA LEU A 29 4.08 -33.77 17.38
C LEU A 29 3.07 -34.33 18.39
N LYS A 30 1.82 -33.84 18.34
CA LYS A 30 0.76 -34.28 19.25
C LYS A 30 0.45 -35.78 19.12
N ARG A 31 0.42 -36.32 17.90
CA ARG A 31 0.06 -37.74 17.64
C ARG A 31 1.21 -38.72 17.87
N LYS A 32 2.46 -38.34 17.59
CA LYS A 32 3.63 -39.25 17.63
C LYS A 32 4.53 -39.07 18.84
N HIS A 33 4.56 -37.88 19.44
CA HIS A 33 5.47 -37.54 20.53
C HIS A 33 4.75 -37.05 21.80
N GLY A 34 3.42 -37.05 21.80
CA GLY A 34 2.59 -36.65 22.94
C GLY A 34 2.53 -35.15 23.20
N GLU A 35 1.81 -34.77 24.27
CA GLU A 35 1.54 -33.37 24.62
C GLU A 35 2.77 -32.67 25.24
N GLU A 36 3.66 -33.41 25.92
CA GLU A 36 4.88 -32.86 26.52
C GLU A 36 5.80 -32.22 25.47
N CYS A 37 6.10 -32.96 24.40
CA CYS A 37 6.91 -32.46 23.30
C CYS A 37 6.25 -31.27 22.58
N LEU A 38 4.91 -31.23 22.54
CA LEU A 38 4.17 -30.11 21.98
C LEU A 38 4.34 -28.84 22.84
N ASN A 39 4.31 -28.99 24.16
CA ASN A 39 4.48 -27.88 25.09
C ASN A 39 5.90 -27.32 25.07
N GLU A 40 6.93 -28.18 24.98
CA GLU A 40 8.32 -27.77 24.73
C GLU A 40 8.42 -26.93 23.45
N TYR A 41 7.82 -27.39 22.34
CA TYR A 41 7.83 -26.67 21.08
C TYR A 41 7.12 -25.31 21.18
N LYS A 42 5.96 -25.24 21.83
CA LYS A 42 5.24 -23.98 22.09
C LYS A 42 6.08 -23.02 22.94
N ALA A 43 6.78 -23.52 23.95
CA ALA A 43 7.67 -22.72 24.79
C ALA A 43 8.86 -22.17 23.98
N TYR A 44 9.46 -22.99 23.12
CA TYR A 44 10.53 -22.58 22.20
C TYR A 44 10.06 -21.49 21.22
N ILE A 45 8.91 -21.65 20.57
CA ILE A 45 8.37 -20.63 19.67
C ILE A 45 8.11 -19.31 20.42
N LYS A 46 7.58 -19.38 21.65
CA LYS A 46 7.36 -18.19 22.49
C LYS A 46 8.67 -17.50 22.87
N SER A 47 9.70 -18.24 23.27
CA SER A 47 11.00 -17.67 23.66
C SER A 47 11.73 -17.06 22.46
N LYS A 48 11.66 -17.69 21.29
CA LYS A 48 12.21 -17.15 20.04
C LYS A 48 11.55 -15.82 19.64
N LYS A 49 10.22 -15.70 19.79
CA LYS A 49 9.50 -14.44 19.57
C LYS A 49 9.96 -13.33 20.52
N LYS A 50 10.22 -13.65 21.80
CA LYS A 50 10.71 -12.68 22.79
C LYS A 50 12.13 -12.17 22.49
N LYS A 51 13.06 -13.06 22.11
CA LYS A 51 14.44 -12.67 21.77
C LYS A 51 14.51 -11.70 20.58
N ASN A 52 13.69 -11.95 19.56
CA ASN A 52 13.60 -11.03 18.42
C ASN A 52 13.03 -9.65 18.78
N LEU A 53 12.34 -9.52 19.91
CA LEU A 53 11.80 -8.23 20.38
C LEU A 53 12.85 -7.43 21.16
N SER A 54 13.72 -8.10 21.95
CA SER A 54 14.75 -7.43 22.77
C SER A 54 15.95 -6.93 21.96
N THR A 55 16.27 -7.57 20.83
CA THR A 55 17.43 -7.21 19.99
C THR A 55 17.17 -5.99 19.08
N ILE A 56 15.97 -5.41 19.07
CA ILE A 56 15.63 -4.27 18.20
C ILE A 56 15.90 -2.90 18.86
N CYS A 57 16.25 -2.86 20.16
CA CYS A 57 16.48 -1.61 20.90
C CYS A 57 17.96 -1.16 20.94
N THR A 58 18.88 -1.92 20.36
CA THR A 58 20.30 -1.56 20.33
C THR A 58 20.82 -1.72 18.92
N GLU A 59 21.34 -0.59 18.43
CA GLU A 59 22.25 -0.44 17.30
C GLU A 59 21.61 -0.18 15.93
N ASN A 60 21.90 1.04 15.47
CA ASN A 60 21.87 1.49 14.10
C ASN A 60 22.68 0.51 13.25
N ASP A 61 22.04 -0.29 12.41
CA ASP A 61 22.61 -0.50 11.08
C ASP A 61 21.62 -1.05 10.06
N VAL A 62 21.78 -0.53 8.85
CA VAL A 62 21.00 -0.82 7.67
C VAL A 62 21.42 -2.17 7.11
N SER A 63 20.51 -3.14 7.07
CA SER A 63 20.57 -4.17 6.02
C SER A 63 19.19 -4.70 5.66
N VAL A 64 18.92 -4.57 4.37
CA VAL A 64 17.76 -5.07 3.63
C VAL A 64 17.86 -6.59 3.56
N THR A 65 16.88 -7.33 4.08
CA THR A 65 16.53 -8.67 3.58
C THR A 65 15.05 -8.98 3.84
N GLU A 66 14.47 -9.65 2.86
CA GLU A 66 13.06 -9.68 2.50
C GLU A 66 12.16 -10.43 3.48
N GLY A 67 10.89 -10.01 3.56
CA GLY A 67 9.78 -10.88 3.95
C GLY A 67 9.35 -10.94 5.42
N LYS A 68 9.73 -9.99 6.28
CA LYS A 68 9.22 -9.93 7.67
C LYS A 68 7.98 -9.06 7.78
N PHE A 69 6.87 -9.63 8.28
CA PHE A 69 5.68 -8.89 8.70
C PHE A 69 6.12 -7.72 9.58
N ARG A 70 5.99 -6.51 9.03
CA ARG A 70 6.42 -5.27 9.68
C ARG A 70 5.62 -5.12 10.96
N GLN A 71 6.24 -5.42 12.10
CA GLN A 71 5.78 -4.89 13.37
C GLN A 71 5.65 -3.37 13.17
N ARG A 72 4.45 -2.84 13.42
CA ARG A 72 4.16 -1.41 13.27
C ARG A 72 5.14 -0.66 14.17
N LYS A 73 6.23 -0.16 13.58
CA LYS A 73 7.12 0.78 14.26
C LYS A 73 6.24 1.96 14.66
N ASN A 74 6.34 2.39 15.91
CA ASN A 74 5.73 3.63 16.35
C ASN A 74 6.56 4.75 15.71
N ILE A 75 6.19 5.15 14.50
CA ILE A 75 6.88 6.21 13.78
C ILE A 75 6.32 7.51 14.33
N ASN A 76 7.13 8.21 15.13
CA ASN A 76 6.86 9.58 15.52
C ASN A 76 7.12 10.46 14.29
N LEU A 77 6.18 10.47 13.36
CA LEU A 77 6.27 11.26 12.14
C LEU A 77 5.99 12.72 12.51
N LEU A 78 6.93 13.62 12.23
CA LEU A 78 6.69 15.05 12.43
C LEU A 78 5.68 15.56 11.39
N GLN A 79 4.92 16.60 11.76
CA GLN A 79 3.95 17.22 10.84
C GLN A 79 4.64 17.70 9.55
N ASP A 80 5.83 18.28 9.62
CA ASP A 80 6.56 18.74 8.44
C ASP A 80 6.94 17.58 7.50
N GLU A 81 7.32 16.43 8.05
CA GLU A 81 7.63 15.22 7.28
C GLU A 81 6.36 14.64 6.63
N PHE A 82 5.23 14.69 7.33
CA PHE A 82 3.93 14.33 6.76
C PHE A 82 3.57 15.24 5.59
N GLU A 83 3.78 16.55 5.75
CA GLU A 83 3.50 17.54 4.71
C GLU A 83 4.38 17.33 3.47
N GLU A 84 5.67 17.11 3.66
CA GLU A 84 6.63 16.86 2.58
C GLU A 84 6.29 15.58 1.81
N ASN A 85 5.97 14.49 2.52
CA ASN A 85 5.52 13.24 1.90
C ASN A 85 4.22 13.42 1.12
N THR A 86 3.30 14.25 1.64
CA THR A 86 2.05 14.57 0.94
C THR A 86 2.34 15.34 -0.35
N ILE A 87 3.19 16.35 -0.31
CA ILE A 87 3.61 17.12 -1.50
C ILE A 87 4.22 16.18 -2.52
N LYS A 88 5.20 15.36 -2.11
CA LYS A 88 5.88 14.39 -2.97
C LYS A 88 4.92 13.38 -3.59
N PHE A 89 3.94 12.90 -2.83
CA PHE A 89 2.92 11.99 -3.34
C PHE A 89 2.09 12.63 -4.45
N PHE A 90 1.60 13.86 -4.25
CA PHE A 90 0.79 14.55 -5.26
C PHE A 90 1.60 14.90 -6.52
N THR A 91 2.85 15.34 -6.37
CA THR A 91 3.72 15.67 -7.51
C THR A 91 4.12 14.42 -8.30
N SER A 92 4.48 13.33 -7.62
CA SER A 92 4.93 12.09 -8.27
C SER A 92 3.79 11.33 -8.94
N SER A 93 2.59 11.37 -8.35
CA SER A 93 1.44 10.58 -8.80
C SER A 93 0.56 11.31 -9.82
N MET A 94 0.86 12.58 -10.11
CA MET A 94 0.05 13.46 -10.98
C MET A 94 -1.44 13.50 -10.58
N ILE A 95 -1.72 13.39 -9.29
CA ILE A 95 -3.09 13.38 -8.77
C ILE A 95 -3.63 14.83 -8.78
N PRO A 96 -4.87 15.06 -9.27
CA PRO A 96 -5.47 16.38 -9.21
C PRO A 96 -5.55 16.92 -7.78
N LEU A 97 -5.17 18.19 -7.58
CA LEU A 97 -5.15 18.81 -6.25
C LEU A 97 -6.52 18.84 -5.55
N ARG A 98 -7.61 18.68 -6.30
CA ARG A 98 -8.98 18.53 -5.76
C ARG A 98 -9.14 17.26 -4.91
N ALA A 99 -8.29 16.25 -5.07
CA ALA A 99 -8.38 15.00 -4.33
C ALA A 99 -8.14 15.18 -2.82
N VAL A 100 -7.42 16.23 -2.41
CA VAL A 100 -7.22 16.58 -0.98
C VAL A 100 -8.54 16.88 -0.28
N ASP A 101 -9.46 17.54 -0.99
CA ASP A 101 -10.77 17.94 -0.44
C ASP A 101 -11.80 16.78 -0.53
N ASN A 102 -11.41 15.62 -1.06
CA ASN A 102 -12.32 14.48 -1.21
C ASN A 102 -12.65 13.89 0.17
N PRO A 103 -13.93 13.70 0.53
CA PRO A 103 -14.32 13.20 1.85
C PRO A 103 -13.76 11.80 2.15
N TYR A 104 -13.63 10.93 1.15
CA TYR A 104 -13.03 9.60 1.32
C TYR A 104 -11.53 9.71 1.59
N PHE A 105 -10.82 10.60 0.89
CA PHE A 105 -9.42 10.86 1.15
C PHE A 105 -9.21 11.33 2.59
N ILE A 106 -9.95 12.37 3.01
CA ILE A 106 -9.94 12.90 4.38
C ILE A 106 -10.21 11.78 5.39
N LYS A 107 -11.24 10.97 5.16
CA LYS A 107 -11.60 9.84 6.03
C LYS A 107 -10.45 8.85 6.21
N THR A 108 -9.71 8.51 5.14
CA THR A 108 -8.53 7.64 5.25
C THR A 108 -7.51 8.16 6.25
N PHE A 109 -7.27 9.47 6.31
CA PHE A 109 -6.32 10.06 7.26
C PHE A 109 -6.90 10.19 8.67
N MET A 110 -8.21 10.43 8.80
CA MET A 110 -8.87 10.41 10.10
C MET A 110 -8.87 9.01 10.72
N ASP A 111 -9.05 7.97 9.91
CA ASP A 111 -8.99 6.58 10.35
C ASP A 111 -7.56 6.13 10.71
N LEU A 112 -6.54 6.84 10.19
CA LEU A 112 -5.12 6.63 10.51
C LEU A 112 -4.66 7.37 11.77
N GLU A 113 -5.53 8.15 12.42
CA GLU A 113 -5.22 8.84 13.68
C GLU A 113 -4.68 7.82 14.70
N THR A 114 -3.38 7.90 14.94
CA THR A 114 -2.69 7.04 15.91
C THR A 114 -2.72 7.76 17.24
N THR A 115 -2.68 7.03 18.36
CA THR A 115 -2.81 7.59 19.72
C THR A 115 -1.86 8.76 20.04
N ASN A 116 -0.75 8.88 19.32
CA ASN A 116 0.30 9.87 19.58
C ASN A 116 0.41 10.98 18.52
N PHE A 117 -0.28 10.85 17.39
CA PHE A 117 -0.12 11.80 16.27
C PHE A 117 -1.42 11.93 15.48
N LYS A 118 -1.93 13.16 15.44
CA LYS A 118 -3.07 13.58 14.63
C LYS A 118 -2.56 14.44 13.47
N PRO A 119 -2.28 13.85 12.29
CA PRO A 119 -1.79 14.62 11.16
C PRO A 119 -2.83 15.66 10.77
N LYS A 120 -2.40 16.92 10.67
CA LYS A 120 -3.25 17.97 10.11
C LYS A 120 -3.14 17.90 8.60
N LEU A 121 -4.25 17.62 7.91
CA LEU A 121 -4.27 17.61 6.46
C LEU A 121 -4.01 19.01 5.90
N ILE A 122 -3.14 19.11 4.90
CA ILE A 122 -2.86 20.37 4.22
C ILE A 122 -4.09 20.80 3.41
N SER A 123 -4.46 22.09 3.43
CA SER A 123 -5.51 22.60 2.56
C SER A 123 -5.08 22.62 1.09
N ARG A 124 -6.01 22.53 0.15
CA ARG A 124 -5.70 22.64 -1.30
C ARG A 124 -4.87 23.87 -1.65
N ARG A 125 -5.17 25.04 -1.05
CA ARG A 125 -4.44 26.30 -1.29
C ARG A 125 -2.99 26.20 -0.83
N THR A 126 -2.78 25.68 0.38
CA THR A 126 -1.44 25.49 0.94
C THR A 126 -0.65 24.47 0.15
N LEU A 127 -1.27 23.36 -0.27
CA LEU A 127 -0.62 22.36 -1.09
C LEU A 127 -0.16 22.94 -2.43
N THR A 128 -1.01 23.75 -3.08
CA THR A 128 -0.67 24.44 -4.34
C THR A 128 0.57 25.32 -4.17
N ARG A 129 0.60 26.16 -3.11
CA ARG A 129 1.74 27.04 -2.82
C ARG A 129 3.03 26.24 -2.58
N ARG A 130 2.94 25.18 -1.78
CA ARG A 130 4.08 24.31 -1.46
C ARG A 130 4.61 23.56 -2.67
N ILE A 131 3.75 23.12 -3.58
CA ILE A 131 4.16 22.48 -4.84
C ILE A 131 4.90 23.48 -5.74
N GLN A 132 4.42 24.72 -5.84
CA GLN A 132 5.12 25.78 -6.58
C GLN A 132 6.50 26.06 -5.97
N GLU A 133 6.60 26.18 -4.64
CA GLU A 133 7.88 26.33 -3.92
C GLU A 133 8.81 25.11 -4.13
N TYR A 134 8.25 23.90 -4.21
CA TYR A 134 9.01 22.67 -4.45
C TYR A 134 9.64 22.69 -5.84
N TYR A 135 8.86 22.97 -6.89
CA TYR A 135 9.39 23.04 -8.26
C TYR A 135 10.31 24.24 -8.50
N GLY A 136 10.03 25.40 -7.88
CA GLY A 136 10.92 26.55 -7.95
C GLY A 136 12.35 26.21 -7.48
N ARG A 137 12.45 25.46 -6.38
CA ARG A 137 13.75 24.99 -5.85
C ARG A 137 14.43 23.91 -6.71
N GLU A 138 13.66 23.04 -7.36
CA GLU A 138 14.23 22.03 -8.25
C GLU A 138 14.79 22.64 -9.53
N ILE A 139 14.12 23.67 -10.09
CA ILE A 139 14.58 24.37 -11.30
C ILE A 139 15.88 25.17 -11.04
N GLU A 140 16.04 25.70 -9.83
CA GLU A 140 17.23 26.46 -9.44
C GLU A 140 18.47 25.59 -9.14
N ARG A 141 18.36 24.24 -9.11
CA ARG A 141 19.53 23.38 -8.97
C ARG A 141 20.35 23.44 -10.28
N PRO A 142 21.59 23.99 -10.27
CA PRO A 142 22.38 24.26 -11.49
C PRO A 142 22.90 23.02 -12.25
N GLY A 143 22.31 21.84 -12.07
CA GLY A 143 22.76 20.58 -12.67
C GLY A 143 21.65 19.68 -13.21
N SER A 144 20.37 20.03 -13.07
CA SER A 144 19.31 19.37 -13.81
C SER A 144 19.17 20.05 -15.16
N SER A 145 19.98 19.63 -16.13
CA SER A 145 19.72 19.88 -17.54
C SER A 145 18.39 19.21 -17.89
N VAL A 146 17.29 19.94 -17.66
CA VAL A 146 16.01 19.57 -18.23
C VAL A 146 16.17 19.84 -19.71
N GLU A 147 16.53 18.81 -20.47
CA GLU A 147 16.42 18.80 -21.93
C GLU A 147 15.03 19.36 -22.25
N PRO A 148 14.94 20.53 -22.92
CA PRO A 148 13.66 21.05 -23.33
C PRO A 148 13.01 19.96 -24.19
N LEU A 149 11.94 19.36 -23.68
CA LEU A 149 11.07 18.55 -24.52
C LEU A 149 10.64 19.47 -25.63
N ASP A 150 11.18 19.21 -26.82
CA ASP A 150 10.88 19.90 -28.07
C ASP A 150 9.44 19.51 -28.41
N ILE A 151 8.49 20.12 -27.69
CA ILE A 151 7.06 20.05 -27.97
C ILE A 151 6.91 20.87 -29.24
N GLY A 152 7.06 20.15 -30.35
CA GLY A 152 7.10 20.67 -31.69
C GLY A 152 6.17 21.86 -31.85
N THR A 153 6.79 22.98 -32.20
CA THR A 153 6.22 24.24 -32.63
C THR A 153 5.24 24.01 -33.78
N ARG A 154 4.02 23.55 -33.50
CA ARG A 154 2.88 23.59 -34.41
C ARG A 154 1.61 23.76 -33.60
N LEU A 155 1.28 25.02 -33.34
CA LEU A 155 0.04 25.64 -33.79
C LEU A 155 0.09 27.10 -33.36
N SER A 156 0.57 27.94 -34.27
CA SER A 156 0.15 29.32 -34.37
C SER A 156 -1.37 29.37 -34.28
N CYS A 157 -1.91 29.77 -33.13
CA CYS A 157 -3.29 30.23 -33.07
C CYS A 157 -3.31 31.65 -33.65
N PRO A 158 -3.93 31.88 -34.82
CA PRO A 158 -4.20 33.23 -35.27
C PRO A 158 -5.18 33.86 -34.29
N LEU A 159 -4.70 34.89 -33.60
CA LEU A 159 -5.56 35.84 -32.91
C LEU A 159 -6.58 36.41 -33.91
N GLY A 160 -7.86 36.35 -33.56
CA GLY A 160 -8.87 37.21 -34.15
C GLY A 160 -9.95 36.52 -34.97
N LEU A 161 -10.78 35.69 -34.32
CA LEU A 161 -12.18 35.56 -34.75
C LEU A 161 -13.09 35.69 -33.53
N ALA A 162 -13.91 36.74 -33.58
CA ALA A 162 -14.92 37.06 -32.59
C ALA A 162 -15.85 35.86 -32.36
N ARG A 163 -15.99 35.46 -31.10
CA ARG A 163 -17.04 34.53 -30.66
C ARG A 163 -18.40 35.18 -30.89
N GLN A 164 -19.03 34.91 -32.04
CA GLN A 164 -20.48 34.96 -32.13
C GLN A 164 -21.03 33.83 -31.23
N ARG A 165 -21.86 34.21 -30.25
CA ARG A 165 -22.60 33.25 -29.42
C ARG A 165 -23.59 32.52 -30.32
N LEU A 166 -23.30 31.28 -30.67
CA LEU A 166 -24.33 30.40 -31.21
C LEU A 166 -25.32 30.06 -30.08
N PRO A 167 -26.64 30.13 -30.34
CA PRO A 167 -27.65 29.73 -29.37
C PRO A 167 -27.49 28.23 -29.09
N VAL A 168 -27.37 27.91 -27.80
CA VAL A 168 -27.40 26.53 -27.32
C VAL A 168 -28.84 26.05 -27.46
N SER A 169 -29.12 25.29 -28.50
CA SER A 169 -30.34 24.49 -28.59
C SER A 169 -30.20 23.30 -27.63
N CYS A 170 -30.93 23.33 -26.52
CA CYS A 170 -31.11 22.16 -25.68
C CYS A 170 -31.79 21.06 -26.50
N PRO A 171 -31.27 19.82 -26.53
CA PRO A 171 -32.00 18.71 -27.11
C PRO A 171 -33.30 18.46 -26.31
N PRO A 172 -34.41 18.12 -26.98
CA PRO A 172 -35.67 17.82 -26.30
C PRO A 172 -35.52 16.58 -25.41
N ASP A 173 -36.26 16.60 -24.30
CA ASP A 173 -36.35 15.57 -23.27
C ASP A 173 -36.43 14.16 -23.88
N GLN A 174 -35.34 13.39 -23.75
CA GLN A 174 -35.39 11.96 -23.98
C GLN A 174 -36.04 11.29 -22.77
N ASP A 175 -37.16 10.64 -23.03
CA ASP A 175 -37.95 9.87 -22.08
C ASP A 175 -37.06 8.80 -21.39
N PRO A 176 -36.91 8.84 -20.06
CA PRO A 176 -36.07 7.89 -19.31
C PRO A 176 -36.59 6.44 -19.31
N SER A 177 -37.72 6.14 -19.96
CA SER A 177 -38.30 4.80 -20.04
C SER A 177 -37.59 3.83 -20.99
N GLN A 178 -36.58 4.25 -21.76
CA GLN A 178 -35.89 3.41 -22.77
C GLN A 178 -34.47 2.94 -22.41
N LEU A 179 -34.07 2.90 -21.14
CA LEU A 179 -32.77 2.33 -20.78
C LEU A 179 -32.81 0.78 -20.73
N PRO A 180 -31.96 0.07 -21.51
CA PRO A 180 -31.92 -1.39 -21.47
C PRO A 180 -31.32 -1.88 -20.14
N VAL A 181 -32.08 -2.73 -19.45
CA VAL A 181 -31.65 -3.42 -18.22
C VAL A 181 -30.62 -4.49 -18.56
N THR A 182 -29.34 -4.17 -18.45
CA THR A 182 -28.28 -5.20 -18.52
C THR A 182 -28.18 -5.92 -17.18
N ARG A 183 -28.80 -7.12 -17.09
CA ARG A 183 -28.56 -8.08 -16.00
C ARG A 183 -27.17 -8.70 -16.17
N TYR A 184 -26.26 -8.40 -15.26
CA TYR A 184 -25.02 -9.15 -15.10
C TYR A 184 -25.28 -10.39 -14.22
N HIS A 185 -25.26 -11.57 -14.84
CA HIS A 185 -25.15 -12.84 -14.13
C HIS A 185 -23.67 -13.09 -13.79
N LEU A 186 -23.28 -12.87 -12.53
CA LEU A 186 -22.00 -13.35 -12.00
C LEU A 186 -22.21 -14.74 -11.38
N GLY A 187 -22.03 -15.77 -12.20
CA GLY A 187 -21.81 -17.14 -11.74
C GLY A 187 -20.32 -17.51 -11.86
N TRP A 188 -19.99 -18.72 -11.39
CA TRP A 188 -18.70 -19.43 -11.38
C TRP A 188 -17.96 -19.32 -10.03
N ARG A 189 -18.14 -20.29 -9.12
CA ARG A 189 -17.78 -21.73 -9.09
C ARG A 189 -16.40 -21.96 -8.45
N SER A 190 -16.45 -22.76 -7.40
CA SER A 190 -15.37 -23.24 -6.55
C SER A 190 -14.36 -24.10 -7.31
N CYS A 191 -13.07 -23.83 -7.15
CA CYS A 191 -12.00 -24.76 -7.49
C CYS A 191 -11.75 -25.72 -6.33
N SER A 192 -12.02 -27.00 -6.52
CA SER A 192 -11.48 -28.09 -5.70
C SER A 192 -10.14 -28.52 -6.28
N VAL A 193 -9.09 -28.45 -5.47
CA VAL A 193 -7.75 -28.95 -5.81
C VAL A 193 -7.53 -30.26 -5.06
N THR A 194 -7.38 -31.36 -5.80
CA THR A 194 -6.86 -32.64 -5.31
C THR A 194 -5.36 -32.71 -5.56
N PHE A 195 -4.59 -33.29 -4.64
CA PHE A 195 -3.17 -33.58 -4.81
C PHE A 195 -2.90 -35.03 -4.40
N ASP A 196 -2.22 -35.75 -5.30
CA ASP A 196 -1.61 -37.07 -5.11
C ASP A 196 -0.50 -37.08 -4.03
#